data_AF-A0A9E2ETY0-F1
#
_entry.id   AF-A0A9E2ETY0-F1
#
_cell.length_a   1.000
_cell.length_b   1.000
_cell.length_c   1.000
_cell.angle_alpha   90.00
_cell.angle_beta   90.00
_cell.angle_gamma   90.00
#
_symmetry.space_group_name_H-M   'P 1'
#
loop_
_entity.id
_entity.type
_entity.pdbx_description
1 polymer ?
#
loop_
_entity_poly.entity_id
_entity_poly.type
_entity_poly.pdbx_seq_one_letter_code
_entity_poly.pdbx_strand_id
1 'polypeptide(L)'
;NDTVYGSKMQNMLGNLEKSSIEIAEITKNLNSVIGEIKEGKGALNYLVKDTLLVNSLEITIKNIEESSILFNENMEALKHSFLTRGYFRKLEEEKKKESKQKK
;
A
#
# COMPACT_ATOMS: atom_id res chain seq x y z
N ASN A 1 13.93 -20.85 -19.96
CA ASN A 1 13.82 -19.37 -19.92
C ASN A 1 12.46 -18.91 -19.43
N ASP A 2 11.34 -19.42 -19.95
CA ASP A 2 9.99 -18.96 -19.60
C ASP A 2 9.60 -19.10 -18.11
N THR A 3 10.11 -20.13 -17.43
CA THR A 3 9.89 -20.34 -15.98
C THR A 3 10.54 -19.28 -15.08
N VAL A 4 11.67 -18.71 -15.50
CA VAL A 4 12.40 -17.69 -14.74
C VAL A 4 11.68 -16.35 -14.81
N TYR A 5 11.14 -15.98 -15.98
CA TYR A 5 10.35 -14.76 -16.14
C TYR A 5 9.04 -14.83 -15.36
N GLY A 6 8.37 -15.98 -15.36
CA GLY A 6 7.19 -16.22 -14.54
C GLY A 6 7.46 -16.00 -13.05
N SER A 7 8.52 -16.62 -12.51
CA SER A 7 8.87 -16.45 -11.08
C SER A 7 9.26 -15.01 -10.73
N LYS A 8 10.00 -14.30 -11.60
CA LYS A 8 10.29 -12.87 -11.40
C LYS A 8 9.03 -12.03 -11.35
N MET A 9 8.07 -12.28 -12.23
CA MET A 9 6.79 -11.56 -12.23
C MET A 9 5.97 -11.83 -10.96
N GLN A 10 5.97 -13.07 -10.46
CA GLN A 10 5.33 -13.41 -9.19
C GLN A 10 5.94 -12.64 -8.01
N ASN A 11 7.27 -12.59 -7.94
CA ASN A 11 7.98 -11.83 -6.91
C ASN A 11 7.69 -10.32 -7.01
N MET A 12 7.62 -9.77 -8.23
CA MET A 12 7.23 -8.38 -8.44
C MET A 12 5.81 -8.12 -7.92
N LEU A 13 4.83 -8.98 -8.25
CA LEU A 13 3.46 -8.83 -7.75
C LEU A 13 3.38 -8.90 -6.22
N GLY A 14 4.14 -9.81 -5.59
CA GLY A 14 4.21 -9.90 -4.13
C GLY A 14 4.83 -8.65 -3.49
N ASN A 15 5.93 -8.13 -4.05
CA ASN A 15 6.54 -6.89 -3.58
C ASN A 15 5.60 -5.68 -3.76
N LEU A 16 4.87 -5.65 -4.87
CA LEU A 16 3.88 -4.64 -5.19
C LEU A 16 2.70 -4.66 -4.19
N GLU A 17 2.18 -5.83 -3.84
CA GLU A 17 1.15 -5.99 -2.79
C GLU A 17 1.67 -5.49 -1.44
N LYS A 18 2.90 -5.87 -1.06
CA LYS A 18 3.53 -5.45 0.19
C LYS A 18 3.73 -3.93 0.26
N SER A 19 4.24 -3.31 -0.80
CA SER A 19 4.42 -1.86 -0.85
C SER A 19 3.11 -1.10 -0.73
N SER A 20 2.01 -1.60 -1.31
CA SER A 20 0.68 -0.96 -1.15
C SER A 20 0.22 -0.95 0.31
N ILE A 21 0.42 -2.06 1.03
CA ILE A 21 0.09 -2.16 2.45
C ILE A 21 0.94 -1.19 3.28
N GLU A 22 2.25 -1.16 3.06
CA GLU A 22 3.16 -0.26 3.77
C GLU A 22 2.83 1.22 3.49
N ILE A 23 2.51 1.58 2.25
CA ILE A 23 2.09 2.93 1.87
C ILE A 23 0.80 3.33 2.59
N ALA A 24 -0.19 2.42 2.67
CA ALA A 24 -1.44 2.69 3.38
C ALA A 24 -1.20 2.95 4.88
N GLU A 25 -0.30 2.19 5.51
CA GLU A 25 0.06 2.37 6.91
C GLU A 25 0.80 3.70 7.14
N ILE A 26 1.80 4.02 6.31
CA ILE A 26 2.54 5.28 6.39
C ILE A 26 1.60 6.47 6.23
N THR A 27 0.70 6.41 5.25
CA THR A 27 -0.30 7.46 4.99
C THR A 27 -1.21 7.69 6.19
N LYS A 28 -1.67 6.60 6.83
CA LYS A 28 -2.46 6.67 8.06
C LYS A 28 -1.68 7.32 9.21
N ASN A 29 -0.42 6.95 9.40
CA ASN A 29 0.42 7.52 10.45
C ASN A 29 0.69 9.02 10.20
N LEU A 30 0.95 9.41 8.95
CA LEU A 30 1.14 10.81 8.58
C LEU A 30 -0.13 11.64 8.81
N ASN A 31 -1.31 11.11 8.49
CA ASN A 31 -2.58 11.77 8.79
C ASN A 31 -2.76 12.02 10.30
N SER A 32 -2.34 11.07 11.16
CA SER A 32 -2.36 11.25 12.62
C SER A 32 -1.41 12.37 13.06
N VAL A 33 -0.19 12.37 12.56
CA VAL A 33 0.82 13.40 12.88
C VAL A 33 0.35 14.80 12.47
N ILE A 34 -0.27 14.94 11.29
CA ILE A 34 -0.85 16.21 10.84
C ILE A 34 -1.99 16.65 11.75
N GLY A 35 -2.84 15.72 12.19
CA GLY A 35 -3.90 15.99 13.15
C GLY A 35 -3.35 16.55 14.47
N GLU A 36 -2.31 15.92 15.02
CA GLU A 36 -1.65 16.38 16.25
C GLU A 36 -1.01 17.76 16.11
N ILE A 37 -0.38 18.03 14.95
CA ILE A 37 0.19 19.34 14.61
C ILE A 37 -0.90 20.40 14.55
N LYS A 38 -2.03 20.13 13.88
CA LYS A 38 -3.16 21.06 13.77
C LYS A 38 -3.79 21.39 15.11
N GLU A 39 -3.87 20.40 16.00
CA GLU A 39 -4.38 20.57 17.36
C GLU A 39 -3.38 21.27 18.30
N GLY A 40 -2.17 21.59 17.82
CA GLY A 40 -1.13 22.28 18.58
C GLY A 40 -0.54 21.43 19.70
N LYS A 41 -0.66 20.10 19.64
CA LYS A 41 -0.16 19.18 20.66
C LYS A 41 1.33 18.89 20.44
N GLY A 42 2.17 19.23 21.42
CA GLY A 42 3.59 18.84 21.47
C GLY A 42 4.62 19.89 21.03
N ALA A 43 5.90 19.54 21.15
CA ALA A 43 7.05 20.42 20.87
C ALA A 43 7.21 20.79 19.38
N LEU A 44 6.53 20.06 18.48
CA LEU A 44 6.52 20.31 17.04
C LEU A 44 5.72 21.57 16.64
N ASN A 45 4.83 22.09 17.49
CA ASN A 45 4.01 23.28 17.21
C ASN A 45 4.84 24.53 16.82
N TYR A 46 6.10 24.62 17.26
CA TYR A 46 7.01 25.70 16.87
C TYR A 46 7.77 25.45 15.56
N LEU A 47 7.91 24.19 15.11
CA LEU A 47 8.64 23.80 13.89
C LEU A 47 7.72 23.70 12.66
N VAL A 48 6.46 23.30 12.84
CA VAL A 48 5.54 22.98 11.72
C VAL A 48 4.42 24.02 11.56
N LYS A 49 4.53 25.18 12.20
CA LYS A 49 3.56 26.29 12.04
C LYS A 49 3.63 26.95 10.65
N ASP A 50 4.57 26.53 9.82
CA ASP A 50 4.60 26.91 8.42
C ASP A 50 3.42 26.26 7.69
N THR A 51 2.40 27.07 7.43
CA THR A 51 1.17 26.66 6.75
C THR A 51 1.46 26.07 5.37
N LEU A 52 2.59 26.42 4.73
CA LEU A 52 3.00 25.87 3.45
C LEU A 52 3.40 24.39 3.55
N LEU A 53 4.10 24.01 4.62
CA LEU A 53 4.54 22.63 4.82
C LEU A 53 3.34 21.71 5.11
N VAL A 54 2.43 22.14 5.99
CA VAL A 54 1.21 21.38 6.31
C VAL A 54 0.36 21.18 5.06
N ASN A 55 0.10 22.23 4.28
CA ASN A 55 -0.66 22.13 3.04
C ASN A 55 0.03 21.22 2.01
N SER A 56 1.35 21.32 1.87
CA SER A 56 2.11 20.47 0.94
C SER A 56 2.05 18.99 1.35
N LEU A 57 2.10 18.70 2.65
CA LEU A 57 2.01 17.35 3.16
C LEU A 57 0.58 16.78 2.99
N GLU A 58 -0.45 17.58 3.21
CA GLU A 58 -1.84 17.18 2.95
C GLU A 58 -2.08 16.82 1.48
N ILE A 59 -1.62 17.68 0.56
CA ILE A 59 -1.71 17.40 -0.88
C ILE A 59 -0.95 16.12 -1.22
N THR A 60 0.24 15.93 -0.66
CA THR A 60 1.05 14.72 -0.90
C THR A 60 0.33 13.46 -0.42
N ILE A 61 -0.23 13.48 0.79
CA ILE A 61 -0.99 12.35 1.34
C ILE A 61 -2.22 12.07 0.48
N LYS A 62 -2.98 13.09 0.11
CA LYS A 62 -4.15 12.91 -0.75
C LYS A 62 -3.75 12.26 -2.09
N ASN A 63 -2.66 12.71 -2.70
CA ASN A 63 -2.16 12.10 -3.95
C ASN A 63 -1.73 10.64 -3.74
N ILE A 64 -1.14 10.30 -2.58
CA ILE A 64 -0.78 8.92 -2.24
C ILE A 64 -2.03 8.06 -2.04
N GLU A 65 -3.06 8.57 -1.35
CA GLU A 65 -4.34 7.87 -1.16
C GLU A 65 -5.00 7.57 -2.51
N GLU A 66 -5.12 8.57 -3.38
CA GLU A 66 -5.65 8.40 -4.74
C GLU A 66 -4.82 7.41 -5.56
N SER A 67 -3.48 7.51 -5.49
CA SER A 67 -2.58 6.58 -6.17
C SER A 67 -2.71 5.14 -5.65
N SER A 68 -2.90 4.96 -4.35
CA SER A 68 -3.09 3.64 -3.73
C SER A 68 -4.41 3.00 -4.15
N ILE A 69 -5.48 3.79 -4.31
CA ILE A 69 -6.76 3.31 -4.84
C ILE A 69 -6.59 2.80 -6.28
N LEU A 70 -6.06 3.63 -7.17
CA LEU A 70 -5.81 3.25 -8.58
C LEU A 70 -4.88 2.04 -8.69
N PHE A 71 -3.87 1.98 -7.82
CA PHE A 71 -2.96 0.85 -7.76
C PHE A 71 -3.68 -0.45 -7.36
N ASN A 72 -4.54 -0.41 -6.34
CA ASN A 72 -5.33 -1.57 -5.93
C ASN A 72 -6.28 -2.02 -7.04
N GLU A 73 -6.93 -1.09 -7.75
CA GLU A 73 -7.77 -1.40 -8.92
C GLU A 73 -6.97 -2.12 -10.02
N ASN A 74 -5.77 -1.63 -10.33
CA ASN A 74 -4.87 -2.29 -11.28
C ASN A 74 -4.46 -3.68 -10.81
N MET A 75 -4.22 -3.88 -9.51
CA MET A 75 -3.90 -5.19 -8.95
C MET A 75 -5.08 -6.16 -9.05
N GLU A 76 -6.31 -5.68 -8.81
CA GLU A 76 -7.52 -6.48 -9.02
C GLU A 76 -7.69 -6.86 -10.50
N ALA A 77 -7.48 -5.91 -11.42
CA ALA A 77 -7.52 -6.21 -12.85
C ALA A 77 -6.48 -7.27 -13.24
N LEU A 78 -5.27 -7.18 -12.67
CA LEU A 78 -4.24 -8.19 -12.86
C LEU A 78 -4.66 -9.57 -12.34
N LYS A 79 -5.53 -9.71 -11.33
CA LYS A 79 -6.01 -11.04 -10.91
C LYS A 79 -6.76 -11.80 -11.99
N HIS A 80 -7.43 -11.06 -12.87
CA HIS A 80 -8.24 -11.63 -13.94
C HIS A 80 -7.47 -11.87 -15.24
N SER A 81 -6.22 -11.37 -15.35
CA SER A 81 -5.39 -11.60 -16.53
C SER A 81 -4.94 -13.06 -16.66
N PHE A 82 -4.91 -13.57 -17.89
CA PHE A 82 -4.46 -14.93 -18.19
C PHE A 82 -3.04 -15.23 -17.67
N LEU A 83 -2.14 -14.25 -17.78
CA LEU A 83 -0.72 -14.39 -17.43
C LEU A 83 -0.49 -14.61 -15.93
N THR A 84 -1.36 -14.05 -15.11
CA THR A 84 -1.22 -13.96 -13.65
C THR A 84 -2.22 -14.83 -12.90
N ARG A 85 -3.27 -15.32 -13.57
CA ARG A 85 -4.29 -16.21 -13.00
C ARG A 85 -3.70 -17.40 -12.23
N GLY A 86 -2.65 -18.03 -12.77
CA GLY A 86 -2.00 -19.18 -12.13
C GLY A 86 -1.29 -18.82 -10.82
N TYR A 87 -0.71 -17.62 -10.72
CA TYR A 87 -0.10 -17.09 -9.51
C TYR A 87 -1.15 -16.86 -8.43
N PHE A 88 -2.23 -16.14 -8.76
CA PHE A 88 -3.28 -15.82 -7.79
C PHE A 88 -4.03 -17.05 -7.29
N ARG A 89 -4.23 -18.07 -8.14
CA ARG A 89 -4.78 -19.35 -7.71
C ARG A 89 -3.90 -20.03 -6.64
N LYS A 90 -2.58 -20.02 -6.81
CA LYS A 90 -1.65 -20.58 -5.81
C LYS A 90 -1.72 -19.83 -4.49
N LEU A 91 -1.73 -18.49 -4.52
CA LEU A 91 -1.87 -17.67 -3.32
C LEU A 91 -3.17 -17.97 -2.56
N GLU A 92 -4.30 -18.12 -3.25
CA GLU A 92 -5.57 -18.49 -2.61
C GLU A 92 -5.52 -19.88 -1.96
N GLU A 93 -4.88 -20.86 -2.62
CA GLU A 93 -4.69 -22.20 -2.07
C GLU A 93 -3.81 -22.18 -0.81
N GLU A 94 -2.74 -21.38 -0.80
CA GLU A 94 -1.87 -21.18 0.37
C GLU A 94 -2.62 -20.52 1.53
N LYS A 95 -3.33 -19.41 1.29
CA LYS A 95 -4.18 -18.76 2.31
C LYS A 95 -5.25 -19.70 2.88
N LYS A 96 -5.83 -20.58 2.05
CA LYS A 96 -6.81 -21.60 2.49
C LYS A 96 -6.16 -22.70 3.34
N LYS A 97 -4.91 -23.08 3.07
CA LYS A 97 -4.17 -24.06 3.88
C LYS A 97 -3.79 -23.48 5.23
N GLU A 98 -3.27 -22.25 5.26
CA GLU A 98 -2.92 -21.56 6.51
C GLU A 98 -4.13 -21.34 7.42
N SER A 99 -5.28 -20.92 6.86
CA SER A 99 -6.50 -20.74 7.65
C SER A 99 -7.09 -22.05 8.18
N LYS A 100 -6.85 -23.18 7.51
CA LYS A 100 -7.20 -24.52 8.01
C LYS A 100 -6.24 -25.03 9.08
N GLN A 101 -4.96 -24.64 9.04
CA GLN A 101 -3.97 -25.01 10.06
C GLN A 101 -4.08 -24.18 11.34
N LYS A 102 -4.65 -22.97 11.26
CA LYS A 102 -4.93 -22.09 12.40
C LYS A 102 -6.26 -22.40 13.11
N LYS A 103 -7.04 -23.37 12.62
CA LYS A 103 -8.28 -23.89 13.24
C LYS A 103 -8.00 -25.23 13.89
#